data_AF-A0A252F0S4-F1
#
_entry.id   AF-A0A252F0S4-F1
#
_cell.length_a   1.000
_cell.length_b   1.000
_cell.length_c   1.000
_cell.angle_alpha   90.00
_cell.angle_beta   90.00
_cell.angle_gamma   90.00
#
_symmetry.space_group_name_H-M   'P 1'
#
loop_
_entity.id
_entity.type
_entity.pdbx_description
1 polymer ?
#
loop_
_entity_poly.entity_id
_entity_poly.type
_entity_poly.pdbx_seq_one_letter_code
_entity_poly.pdbx_strand_id
1 'polypeptide(L)'
;MNDVLSLLGLCLRAGKLVYGDDAVADTVAAGDARLLVLAADAGANISRRAARHTETAGVPVLRITEDAAQMGWAIGRRATAICCITDIGFAASAAQKAAEADAQYAALAQQLSEKKTRIQSRRGRKKPRRKSAGGQSTGGVNQSTHTKRGGERA
;
A
#
# COMPACT_ATOMS: atom_id res chain seq x y z
N MET A 1 -10.86 -21.23 -4.97
CA MET A 1 -10.28 -20.07 -5.69
C MET A 1 -9.77 -19.11 -4.64
N ASN A 2 -8.53 -18.64 -4.69
CA ASN A 2 -8.00 -17.78 -3.61
C ASN A 2 -8.61 -16.37 -3.70
N ASP A 3 -9.60 -16.16 -2.84
CA ASP A 3 -10.48 -15.00 -2.80
C ASP A 3 -9.75 -13.69 -2.46
N VAL A 4 -8.76 -13.76 -1.57
CA VAL A 4 -7.91 -12.61 -1.21
C VAL A 4 -7.02 -12.20 -2.39
N LEU A 5 -6.38 -13.16 -3.08
CA LEU A 5 -5.55 -12.88 -4.26
C LEU A 5 -6.35 -12.22 -5.39
N SER A 6 -7.55 -12.74 -5.66
CA SER A 6 -8.47 -12.20 -6.66
C SER A 6 -8.87 -10.75 -6.35
N LEU A 7 -9.05 -10.44 -5.05
CA LEU A 7 -9.33 -9.09 -4.57
C LEU A 7 -8.12 -8.16 -4.71
N LEU A 8 -6.89 -8.61 -4.47
CA LEU A 8 -5.66 -7.82 -4.67
C LEU A 8 -5.53 -7.37 -6.14
N GLY A 9 -5.78 -8.26 -7.10
CA GLY A 9 -5.80 -7.92 -8.53
C GLY A 9 -6.88 -6.89 -8.89
N LEU A 10 -8.03 -6.90 -8.21
CA LEU A 10 -9.05 -5.87 -8.35
C LEU A 10 -8.63 -4.52 -7.72
N CYS A 11 -7.97 -4.53 -6.57
CA CYS A 11 -7.42 -3.34 -5.90
C CYS A 11 -6.38 -2.63 -6.78
N LEU A 12 -5.53 -3.40 -7.48
CA LEU A 12 -4.56 -2.87 -8.43
C LEU A 12 -5.26 -2.16 -9.60
N ARG A 13 -6.25 -2.81 -10.24
CA ARG A 13 -7.04 -2.20 -11.33
C ARG A 13 -7.78 -0.93 -10.89
N ALA A 14 -8.18 -0.85 -9.63
CA ALA A 14 -8.82 0.34 -9.05
C ALA A 14 -7.82 1.46 -8.65
N GLY A 15 -6.51 1.25 -8.78
CA GLY A 15 -5.49 2.19 -8.30
C GLY A 15 -5.57 2.42 -6.78
N LYS A 16 -5.86 1.36 -6.01
CA LYS A 16 -5.95 1.38 -4.53
C LYS A 16 -4.97 0.44 -3.83
N LEU A 17 -4.15 -0.27 -4.60
CA LEU A 17 -3.04 -1.08 -4.11
C LEU A 17 -1.70 -0.36 -4.36
N VAL A 18 -0.85 -0.34 -3.34
CA VAL A 18 0.56 0.05 -3.41
C VAL A 18 1.40 -1.19 -3.11
N TYR A 19 2.53 -1.37 -3.78
CA TYR A 19 3.38 -2.57 -3.66
C TYR A 19 4.87 -2.17 -3.67
N GLY A 20 5.70 -2.99 -3.01
CA GLY A 20 7.12 -2.69 -2.80
C GLY A 20 7.39 -1.97 -1.46
N ASP A 21 8.54 -2.26 -0.86
CA ASP A 21 8.89 -1.87 0.51
C ASP A 21 8.90 -0.33 0.69
N ASP A 22 9.60 0.39 -0.17
CA ASP A 22 9.72 1.86 -0.10
C ASP A 22 8.37 2.55 -0.31
N ALA A 23 7.61 2.13 -1.33
CA ALA A 23 6.30 2.73 -1.63
C ALA A 23 5.26 2.44 -0.54
N VAL A 24 5.34 1.29 0.13
CA VAL A 24 4.54 0.98 1.33
C VAL A 24 4.97 1.88 2.49
N ALA A 25 6.27 2.06 2.74
CA ALA A 25 6.78 2.94 3.79
C ALA A 25 6.32 4.40 3.60
N ASP A 26 6.41 4.94 2.39
CA ASP A 26 5.90 6.29 2.05
C ASP A 26 4.39 6.41 2.27
N THR A 27 3.61 5.40 1.87
CA THR A 27 2.15 5.39 2.01
C THR A 27 1.71 5.28 3.48
N VAL A 28 2.49 4.57 4.31
CA VAL A 28 2.31 4.52 5.76
C VAL A 28 2.68 5.86 6.39
N ALA A 29 3.81 6.46 6.02
CA ALA A 29 4.24 7.77 6.51
C ALA A 29 3.26 8.90 6.14
N ALA A 30 2.62 8.81 4.97
CA ALA A 30 1.55 9.73 4.55
C ALA A 30 0.23 9.55 5.33
N GLY A 31 0.05 8.42 6.03
CA GLY A 31 -1.19 8.09 6.76
C GLY A 31 -2.36 7.63 5.87
N ASP A 32 -2.09 7.31 4.59
CA ASP A 32 -3.11 6.82 3.64
C ASP A 32 -3.24 5.30 3.64
N ALA A 33 -2.25 4.57 4.17
CA ALA A 33 -2.29 3.11 4.38
C ALA A 33 -3.45 2.69 5.30
N ARG A 34 -4.21 1.65 4.91
CA ARG A 34 -5.36 1.12 5.68
C ARG A 34 -5.20 -0.34 6.11
N LEU A 35 -4.46 -1.12 5.34
CA LEU A 35 -4.12 -2.51 5.62
C LEU A 35 -2.83 -2.84 4.87
N LEU A 36 -1.82 -3.34 5.59
CA LEU A 36 -0.66 -3.98 4.97
C LEU A 36 -0.98 -5.47 4.75
N VAL A 37 -0.43 -6.04 3.69
CA VAL A 37 -0.54 -7.46 3.37
C VAL A 37 0.85 -8.04 3.17
N LEU A 38 1.16 -9.12 3.89
CA LEU A 38 2.42 -9.87 3.86
C LEU A 38 2.23 -11.26 3.29
N ALA A 39 3.18 -11.72 2.50
CA ALA A 39 3.25 -13.11 2.05
C ALA A 39 3.65 -14.08 3.18
N ALA A 40 3.40 -15.38 2.98
CA ALA A 40 3.81 -16.43 3.92
C ALA A 40 5.34 -16.52 4.03
N ASP A 41 6.03 -16.51 2.89
CA ASP A 41 7.50 -16.52 2.74
C ASP A 41 8.19 -15.17 3.05
N ALA A 42 7.45 -14.17 3.55
CA ALA A 42 8.00 -12.84 3.83
C ALA A 42 9.14 -12.91 4.88
N GLY A 43 10.38 -12.79 4.39
CA GLY A 43 11.58 -12.90 5.20
C GLY A 43 11.62 -11.95 6.40
N ALA A 44 12.45 -12.28 7.40
CA ALA A 44 12.48 -11.61 8.70
C ALA A 44 12.60 -10.08 8.64
N ASN A 45 13.28 -9.54 7.63
CA ASN A 45 13.42 -8.09 7.43
C ASN A 45 12.07 -7.41 7.08
N ILE A 46 11.28 -8.03 6.21
CA ILE A 46 9.97 -7.51 5.78
C ILE A 46 8.96 -7.62 6.93
N SER A 47 8.94 -8.76 7.62
CA SER A 47 8.10 -8.97 8.81
C SER A 47 8.41 -7.96 9.93
N ARG A 48 9.70 -7.65 10.16
CA ARG A 48 10.14 -6.63 11.13
C ARG A 48 9.73 -5.21 10.71
N ARG A 49 9.83 -4.86 9.42
CA ARG A 49 9.34 -3.57 8.91
C ARG A 49 7.83 -3.43 9.10
N ALA A 50 7.06 -4.44 8.73
CA ALA A 50 5.61 -4.44 8.90
C ALA A 50 5.18 -4.29 10.37
N ALA A 51 5.84 -4.98 11.30
CA ALA A 51 5.62 -4.79 12.74
C ALA A 51 5.87 -3.33 13.16
N ARG A 52 7.00 -2.75 12.74
CA ARG A 52 7.32 -1.33 12.99
C ARG A 52 6.30 -0.36 12.37
N HIS A 53 5.73 -0.67 11.21
CA HIS A 53 4.65 0.13 10.61
C HIS A 53 3.36 0.07 11.44
N THR A 54 3.02 -1.10 11.99
CA THR A 54 1.91 -1.24 12.95
C THR A 54 2.14 -0.42 14.22
N GLU A 55 3.35 -0.47 14.79
CA GLU A 55 3.72 0.29 16.00
C GLU A 55 3.68 1.81 15.76
N THR A 56 4.28 2.29 14.66
CA THR A 56 4.42 3.73 14.37
C THR A 56 3.14 4.40 13.88
N ALA A 57 2.27 3.68 13.16
CA ALA A 57 1.11 4.26 12.48
C ALA A 57 -0.23 3.59 12.80
N GLY A 58 -0.25 2.53 13.62
CA GLY A 58 -1.47 1.80 14.00
C GLY A 58 -2.17 1.10 12.83
N VAL A 59 -1.46 0.87 11.72
CA VAL A 59 -2.02 0.24 10.53
C VAL A 59 -1.98 -1.29 10.70
N PRO A 60 -3.11 -1.99 10.56
CA PRO A 60 -3.10 -3.45 10.70
C PRO A 60 -2.31 -4.14 9.59
N VAL A 61 -1.81 -5.33 9.92
CA VAL A 61 -1.10 -6.24 9.02
C VAL A 61 -1.91 -7.52 8.88
N LEU A 62 -2.13 -7.95 7.63
CA LEU A 62 -2.70 -9.24 7.27
C LEU A 62 -1.58 -10.11 6.69
N ARG A 63 -1.36 -11.31 7.22
CA ARG A 63 -0.46 -12.30 6.60
C ARG A 63 -1.29 -13.29 5.81
N ILE A 64 -0.97 -13.51 4.53
CA ILE A 64 -1.63 -14.54 3.74
C ILE A 64 -0.86 -15.85 3.81
N THR A 65 -1.53 -16.96 3.52
CA THR A 65 -0.97 -18.32 3.42
C THR A 65 -0.08 -18.52 2.19
N GLU A 66 -0.17 -17.60 1.22
CA GLU A 66 0.47 -17.70 -0.09
C GLU A 66 1.85 -17.03 -0.13
N ASP A 67 2.74 -17.56 -0.95
CA ASP A 67 4.08 -17.01 -1.17
C ASP A 67 4.07 -15.70 -1.97
N ALA A 68 5.19 -14.97 -1.91
CA ALA A 68 5.42 -13.73 -2.64
C ALA A 68 5.28 -13.92 -4.16
N ALA A 69 5.53 -15.13 -4.68
CA ALA A 69 5.30 -15.47 -6.08
C ALA A 69 3.80 -15.46 -6.44
N GLN A 70 2.95 -16.13 -5.65
CA GLN A 70 1.48 -16.14 -5.82
C GLN A 70 0.89 -14.73 -5.66
N MET A 71 1.31 -13.99 -4.63
CA MET A 71 0.91 -12.60 -4.44
C MET A 71 1.32 -11.73 -5.64
N GLY A 72 2.56 -11.91 -6.14
CA GLY A 72 3.06 -11.23 -7.33
C GLY A 72 2.23 -11.52 -8.58
N TRP A 73 1.92 -12.79 -8.84
CA TRP A 73 1.11 -13.20 -9.99
C TRP A 73 -0.29 -12.57 -9.97
N ALA A 74 -0.95 -12.53 -8.82
CA ALA A 74 -2.26 -11.90 -8.65
C ALA A 74 -2.28 -10.40 -8.99
N ILE A 75 -1.13 -9.72 -8.92
CA ILE A 75 -0.95 -8.30 -9.27
C ILE A 75 -0.20 -8.09 -10.60
N GLY A 76 0.03 -9.16 -11.39
CA GLY A 76 0.75 -9.07 -12.66
C GLY A 76 2.23 -8.68 -12.50
N ARG A 77 2.91 -9.24 -11.48
CA ARG A 77 4.33 -9.03 -11.17
C ARG A 77 5.03 -10.39 -10.94
N ARG A 78 6.36 -10.40 -10.97
CA ARG A 78 7.16 -11.63 -10.80
C ARG A 78 7.04 -12.21 -9.38
N ALA A 79 7.20 -11.36 -8.37
CA ALA A 79 7.01 -11.67 -6.96
C ALA A 79 6.77 -10.36 -6.18
N THR A 80 6.12 -10.41 -5.03
CA THR A 80 5.93 -9.28 -4.11
C THR A 80 5.69 -9.81 -2.70
N ALA A 81 6.61 -9.51 -1.76
CA ALA A 81 6.53 -9.98 -0.37
C ALA A 81 5.65 -9.08 0.53
N ILE A 82 5.44 -7.82 0.13
CA ILE A 82 4.68 -6.82 0.88
C ILE A 82 3.90 -5.90 -0.07
N CYS A 83 2.63 -5.65 0.26
CA CYS A 83 1.80 -4.63 -0.37
C CYS A 83 0.88 -3.95 0.65
N CYS A 84 0.22 -2.87 0.25
CA CYS A 84 -0.65 -2.06 1.10
C CYS A 84 -1.90 -1.62 0.34
N ILE A 85 -3.06 -1.72 0.99
CA ILE A 85 -4.34 -1.23 0.49
C ILE A 85 -4.62 0.15 1.11
N THR A 86 -4.98 1.12 0.26
CA THR A 86 -5.24 2.53 0.64
C THR A 86 -6.72 2.87 0.84
N ASP A 87 -7.65 2.02 0.39
CA ASP A 87 -9.08 2.21 0.64
C ASP A 87 -9.62 1.25 1.71
N ILE A 88 -10.45 1.79 2.60
CA ILE A 88 -11.03 1.06 3.73
C ILE A 88 -12.09 0.02 3.31
N GLY A 89 -12.77 0.23 2.17
CA GLY A 89 -13.73 -0.72 1.62
C GLY A 89 -13.04 -2.00 1.17
N PHE A 90 -11.98 -1.87 0.37
CA PHE A 90 -11.14 -3.00 -0.04
C PHE A 90 -10.43 -3.66 1.14
N ALA A 91 -9.88 -2.89 2.08
CA ALA A 91 -9.24 -3.44 3.28
C ALA A 91 -10.19 -4.31 4.12
N ALA A 92 -11.42 -3.82 4.37
CA ALA A 92 -12.43 -4.59 5.11
C ALA A 92 -12.84 -5.87 4.37
N SER A 93 -13.02 -5.82 3.04
CA SER A 93 -13.34 -7.00 2.23
C SER A 93 -12.19 -8.01 2.13
N ALA A 94 -10.93 -7.55 2.13
CA ALA A 94 -9.76 -8.41 2.19
C ALA A 94 -9.68 -9.15 3.53
N ALA A 95 -9.87 -8.43 4.65
CA ALA A 95 -9.85 -9.02 5.98
C ALA A 95 -11.04 -9.95 6.23
N GLN A 96 -12.23 -9.65 5.70
CA GLN A 96 -13.38 -10.56 5.76
C GLN A 96 -13.09 -11.88 5.02
N LYS A 97 -12.57 -11.81 3.80
CA LYS A 97 -12.19 -13.00 3.02
C LYS A 97 -11.05 -13.80 3.66
N ALA A 98 -10.15 -13.13 4.38
CA ALA A 98 -9.16 -13.80 5.21
C ALA A 98 -9.78 -14.45 6.46
N ALA A 99 -10.78 -13.82 7.09
CA ALA A 99 -11.50 -14.37 8.23
C ALA A 99 -12.37 -15.59 7.87
N GLU A 100 -12.87 -15.65 6.64
CA GLU A 100 -13.57 -16.82 6.06
C GLU A 100 -12.61 -18.01 5.88
N ALA A 101 -11.31 -17.75 5.63
CA ALA A 101 -10.28 -18.79 5.50
C ALA A 101 -9.64 -19.18 6.86
N ASP A 102 -9.48 -18.23 7.78
CA ASP A 102 -8.89 -18.45 9.10
C ASP A 102 -9.50 -17.50 10.16
N ALA A 103 -10.05 -18.10 11.22
CA ALA A 103 -10.71 -17.41 12.32
C ALA A 103 -9.81 -16.38 13.03
N GLN A 104 -8.48 -16.48 12.95
CA GLN A 104 -7.56 -15.50 13.54
C GLN A 104 -7.78 -14.07 13.00
N TYR A 105 -8.29 -13.93 11.78
CA TYR A 105 -8.54 -12.62 11.16
C TYR A 105 -9.93 -12.05 11.43
N ALA A 106 -10.81 -12.75 12.17
CA ALA A 106 -12.15 -12.28 12.49
C ALA A 106 -12.14 -10.94 13.27
N ALA A 107 -11.26 -10.82 14.27
CA ALA A 107 -11.08 -9.57 15.03
C ALA A 107 -10.58 -8.41 14.14
N LEU A 108 -9.69 -8.70 13.18
CA LEU A 108 -9.20 -7.71 12.22
C LEU A 108 -10.32 -7.25 11.27
N ALA A 109 -11.15 -8.18 10.79
CA ALA A 109 -12.30 -7.87 9.93
C ALA A 109 -13.32 -6.98 10.65
N GLN A 110 -13.61 -7.23 11.93
CA GLN A 110 -14.47 -6.40 12.78
C GLN A 110 -13.90 -4.98 12.94
N GLN A 111 -12.63 -4.84 13.34
CA GLN A 111 -12.00 -3.52 13.46
C GLN A 111 -12.03 -2.71 12.16
N LEU A 112 -11.86 -3.37 11.01
CA LEU A 112 -11.91 -2.71 9.70
C LEU A 112 -13.34 -2.38 9.25
N SER A 113 -14.33 -3.20 9.59
CA SER A 113 -15.75 -2.91 9.30
C SER A 113 -16.29 -1.76 10.15
N GLU A 114 -15.93 -1.68 11.43
CA GLU A 114 -16.21 -0.55 12.31
C GLU A 114 -15.55 0.74 11.80
N LYS A 115 -14.25 0.68 11.45
CA LYS A 115 -13.53 1.80 10.81
C LYS A 115 -14.20 2.22 9.50
N LYS A 116 -14.67 1.27 8.67
CA LYS A 116 -15.43 1.52 7.43
C LYS A 116 -16.74 2.25 7.71
N THR A 117 -17.54 1.80 8.68
CA THR A 117 -18.81 2.44 9.07
C THR A 117 -18.58 3.85 9.62
N ARG A 118 -17.59 4.02 10.52
CA ARG A 118 -17.20 5.33 11.09
C ARG A 118 -16.65 6.32 10.05
N ILE A 119 -16.04 5.82 8.96
CA ILE A 119 -15.58 6.64 7.84
C ILE A 119 -16.72 6.92 6.86
N GLN A 120 -17.65 5.99 6.64
CA GLN A 120 -18.81 6.20 5.77
C GLN A 120 -19.80 7.21 6.35
N SER A 121 -20.11 7.16 7.65
CA SER A 121 -20.94 8.19 8.31
C SER A 121 -20.33 9.60 8.25
N ARG A 122 -19.01 9.70 8.02
CA ARG A 122 -18.29 10.95 7.76
C ARG A 122 -18.17 11.34 6.27
N ARG A 123 -18.41 10.40 5.33
CA ARG A 123 -18.21 10.60 3.87
C ARG A 123 -19.28 11.48 3.19
N GLY A 124 -20.23 12.06 3.94
CA GLY A 124 -21.09 13.15 3.46
C GLY A 124 -20.40 14.54 3.42
N ARG A 125 -19.32 14.75 4.17
CA ARG A 125 -18.60 16.04 4.25
C ARG A 125 -17.32 15.98 3.41
N LYS A 126 -17.28 16.67 2.26
CA LYS A 126 -16.12 16.70 1.33
C LYS A 126 -14.85 17.16 2.06
N LYS A 127 -13.93 16.24 2.36
CA LYS A 127 -12.58 16.59 2.85
C LYS A 127 -11.72 17.00 1.64
N PRO A 128 -11.01 18.15 1.65
CA PRO A 128 -10.27 18.62 0.49
C PRO A 128 -9.15 17.64 0.11
N ARG A 129 -9.03 17.36 -1.18
CA ARG A 129 -7.97 16.50 -1.73
C ARG A 129 -6.65 17.25 -1.66
N ARG A 130 -5.71 16.83 -0.80
CA ARG A 130 -4.29 17.17 -1.01
C ARG A 130 -3.87 16.49 -2.32
N LYS A 131 -3.36 17.28 -3.27
CA LYS A 131 -2.67 16.72 -4.44
C LYS A 131 -1.36 16.11 -3.93
N SER A 132 -1.24 14.79 -3.96
CA SER A 132 0.06 14.13 -3.82
C SER A 132 0.85 14.39 -5.10
N ALA A 133 1.71 15.40 -5.07
CA ALA A 133 2.75 15.57 -6.09
C ALA A 133 3.87 14.56 -5.84
N GLY A 134 4.51 14.05 -6.89
CA GLY A 134 5.67 13.15 -6.77
C GLY A 134 5.52 11.81 -7.48
N GLY A 135 5.27 11.82 -8.79
CA GLY A 135 5.77 10.75 -9.65
C GLY A 135 7.14 11.16 -10.17
N GLN A 136 8.21 10.44 -9.81
CA GLN A 136 9.51 10.48 -10.51
C GLN A 136 10.51 9.41 -10.02
N SER A 137 10.71 8.40 -10.87
CA SER A 137 12.02 7.85 -11.21
C SER A 137 11.88 7.40 -12.66
N THR A 138 12.76 7.78 -13.59
CA THR A 138 14.20 7.47 -13.63
C THR A 138 15.01 8.53 -14.39
N GLY A 139 16.32 8.62 -14.10
CA GLY A 139 17.33 9.22 -14.99
C GLY A 139 17.92 10.57 -14.56
N GLY A 140 18.99 10.53 -13.76
CA GLY A 140 19.90 11.68 -13.54
C GLY A 140 21.32 11.42 -14.07
N VAL A 141 22.22 12.39 -13.83
CA VAL A 141 23.68 12.42 -14.15
C VAL A 141 24.01 12.71 -15.63
N ASN A 142 24.81 13.73 -16.01
CA ASN A 142 25.46 14.84 -15.27
C ASN A 142 25.87 16.03 -16.18
N GLN A 143 26.25 17.18 -15.56
CA GLN A 143 27.29 18.18 -15.92
C GLN A 143 27.57 18.56 -17.41
N SER A 144 27.69 19.84 -17.77
CA SER A 144 28.84 20.66 -17.35
C SER A 144 28.63 22.18 -17.43
N THR A 145 29.43 22.91 -16.66
CA THR A 145 29.43 24.37 -16.51
C THR A 145 30.15 25.10 -17.65
N HIS A 146 29.54 26.16 -18.19
CA HIS A 146 30.31 27.26 -18.78
C HIS A 146 29.63 28.62 -18.57
N THR A 147 30.14 29.39 -17.61
CA THR A 147 29.83 30.82 -17.46
C THR A 147 30.98 31.64 -18.00
N LYS A 148 30.70 32.59 -18.91
CA LYS A 148 31.18 33.99 -18.84
C LYS A 148 30.77 34.83 -20.06
N ARG A 149 30.21 36.01 -19.76
CA ARG A 149 30.44 37.34 -20.40
C ARG A 149 30.27 37.37 -21.94
N GLY A 150 29.26 38.04 -22.49
CA GLY A 150 28.97 39.48 -22.32
C GLY A 150 29.67 40.24 -23.46
N GLY A 151 29.13 41.27 -24.10
CA GLY A 151 27.91 42.02 -23.89
C GLY A 151 27.66 42.90 -25.12
N GLU A 152 26.44 43.38 -25.23
CA GLU A 152 25.91 44.17 -26.33
C GLU A 152 26.50 45.59 -26.36
N ARG A 153 27.03 46.03 -27.51
CA ARG A 153 27.22 47.45 -27.85
C ARG A 153 27.07 47.68 -29.36
N ALA A 154 26.21 48.64 -29.68
CA ALA A 154 26.30 49.44 -30.91
C ALA A 154 27.41 50.51 -30.78
#